data_AF-A0A8T5ZGX1-F1
#
_entry.id   AF-A0A8T5ZGX1-F1
#
_cell.length_a   1.000
_cell.length_b   1.000
_cell.length_c   1.000
_cell.angle_alpha   90.00
_cell.angle_beta   90.00
_cell.angle_gamma   90.00
#
_symmetry.space_group_name_H-M   'P 1'
#
loop_
_entity.id
_entity.type
_entity.pdbx_description
1 polymer ?
#
loop_
_entity_poly.entity_id
_entity_poly.type
_entity_poly.pdbx_seq_one_letter_code
_entity_poly.pdbx_strand_id
1 'polypeptide(L)' 'MSKQQIGVVGMAVMGRNLALNIESRGYTVSIFNRSR' A
#
# COMPACT_ATOMS: atom_id res chain seq x y z
N MET A 1 11.77 10.59 8.24
CA MET A 1 11.00 9.56 7.52
C MET A 1 11.44 9.56 6.07
N SER A 2 11.86 8.41 5.53
CA SER A 2 12.05 8.28 4.07
C SER A 2 10.69 8.28 3.38
N LYS A 3 10.59 8.97 2.25
CA LYS A 3 9.36 8.95 1.44
C LYS A 3 9.27 7.63 0.70
N GLN A 4 8.15 6.93 0.84
CA GLN A 4 7.81 5.78 0.03
C GLN A 4 7.50 6.23 -1.40
N GLN A 5 7.70 5.35 -2.37
CA GLN A 5 7.49 5.65 -3.79
C GLN A 5 6.02 5.68 -4.17
N ILE A 6 5.19 4.87 -3.49
CA ILE A 6 3.77 4.67 -3.82
C ILE A 6 2.93 4.71 -2.53
N GLY A 7 1.69 5.19 -2.64
CA GLY A 7 0.70 5.18 -1.56
C GLY A 7 -0.58 4.45 -1.95
N VAL A 8 -1.09 3.59 -1.06
CA VAL A 8 -2.37 2.89 -1.22
C VAL A 8 -3.31 3.29 -0.09
N VAL A 9 -4.49 3.81 -0.43
CA VAL A 9 -5.54 4.19 0.52
C VAL A 9 -6.71 3.20 0.40
N GLY A 10 -7.09 2.59 1.52
CA GLY A 10 -8.13 1.57 1.61
C GLY A 10 -7.53 0.17 1.64
N MET A 11 -7.74 -0.56 2.75
CA MET A 11 -7.16 -1.88 3.01
C MET A 11 -8.21 -3.00 3.10
N ALA A 12 -9.25 -2.91 2.26
CA ALA A 12 -10.09 -4.06 1.95
C ALA A 12 -9.30 -5.10 1.11
N VAL A 13 -9.96 -6.16 0.64
CA VAL A 13 -9.30 -7.27 -0.08
C VAL A 13 -8.49 -6.77 -1.29
N MET A 14 -9.07 -5.93 -2.13
CA MET A 14 -8.38 -5.41 -3.31
C MET A 14 -7.19 -4.53 -2.95
N GLY A 15 -7.34 -3.62 -1.99
CA GLY A 15 -6.28 -2.69 -1.61
C GLY A 15 -5.06 -3.39 -1.02
N ARG A 16 -5.27 -4.43 -0.20
CA ARG A 16 -4.20 -5.29 0.31
C ARG A 16 -3.49 -6.02 -0.83
N ASN A 17 -4.24 -6.65 -1.74
CA ASN A 17 -3.66 -7.40 -2.85
C ASN A 17 -2.88 -6.50 -3.81
N LEU A 18 -3.35 -5.27 -4.05
CA LEU A 18 -2.66 -4.28 -4.85
C LEU A 18 -1.34 -3.83 -4.21
N ALA A 19 -1.37 -3.50 -2.90
CA ALA A 19 -0.16 -3.11 -2.18
C ALA A 19 0.91 -4.21 -2.20
N LEU A 20 0.51 -5.47 -2.00
CA LEU A 20 1.41 -6.63 -2.06
C LEU A 20 1.94 -6.89 -3.48
N ASN A 21 1.13 -6.69 -4.52
CA ASN A 21 1.61 -6.80 -5.91
C ASN A 21 2.66 -5.75 -6.26
N ILE A 22 2.51 -4.54 -5.72
CA ILE A 22 3.45 -3.44 -5.95
C ILE A 22 4.74 -3.68 -5.16
N GLU A 23 4.62 -4.11 -3.91
CA GLU A 23 5.77 -4.44 -3.06
C GLU A 23 6.59 -5.61 -3.65
N SER A 24 5.93 -6.65 -4.19
CA SER A 24 6.62 -7.80 -4.81
C SER A 24 7.44 -7.44 -6.06
N ARG A 25 7.21 -6.25 -6.64
CA ARG A 25 8.00 -5.68 -7.74
C ARG A 25 9.17 -4.80 -7.27
N GLY A 26 9.44 -4.77 -5.96
CA GLY A 26 10.57 -4.04 -5.35
C GLY A 26 10.29 -2.57 -5.04
N TYR A 27 9.02 -2.13 -5.02
CA TYR A 27 8.67 -0.77 -4.67
C TYR A 27 8.32 -0.63 -3.20
N THR A 28 8.74 0.48 -2.60
CA THR A 28 8.29 0.84 -1.24
C THR A 28 6.89 1.45 -1.28
N VAL A 29 5.95 0.86 -0.53
CA VAL A 29 4.54 1.25 -0.52
C VAL A 29 4.14 1.72 0.88
N SER A 30 3.57 2.93 0.95
CA SER A 30 2.87 3.43 2.13
C SER A 30 1.40 3.02 2.07
N ILE A 31 0.82 2.62 3.19
CA ILE A 31 -0.59 2.21 3.27
C ILE A 31 -1.35 3.05 4.28
N PHE A 32 -2.61 3.37 3.98
CA PHE A 32 -3.52 4.01 4.92
C PHE A 32 -4.91 3.40 4.81
N ASN A 33 -5.52 3.08 5.95
CA ASN A 33 -6.91 2.68 6.01
C ASN A 33 -7.65 3.54 7.02
N ARG A 34 -8.80 4.06 6.63
CA ARG A 34 -9.74 4.58 7.61
C ARG A 34 -10.50 3.40 8.19
N SER A 35 -10.19 3.04 9.43
CA SER A 35 -11.02 2.14 10.22
C SER A 35 -11.99 3.00 11.04
N ARG A 36 -13.29 2.70 10.95
CA ARG A 36 -14.28 3.12 11.95
C ARG A 36 -14.53 1.94 12.88
#